data_AF-A0A0W7YR99-F1
#
_entry.id   AF-A0A0W7YR99-F1
#
_cell.length_a   1.000
_cell.length_b   1.000
_cell.length_c   1.000
_cell.angle_alpha   90.00
_cell.angle_beta   90.00
_cell.angle_gamma   90.00
#
_symmetry.space_group_name_H-M   'P 1'
#
loop_
_entity.id
_entity.type
_entity.pdbx_description
1 polymer ?
#
loop_
_entity_poly.entity_id
_entity_poly.type
_entity_poly.pdbx_seq_one_letter_code
_entity_poly.pdbx_strand_id
1 'polypeptide(L)'
;MREGHHRGGRHRGMDGTAQRGAKTFRRGKAISFLEMLHVKRATIKQQLEQPEFQSIQQILIGELKAIDMVIQEFSQLFDIQEGETTEAADSRQEENVHETNE
;
A
#
# COMPACT_ATOMS: atom_id res chain seq x y z
N MET A 1 -22.41 -4.76 -62.96
CA MET A 1 -22.44 -4.62 -61.49
C MET A 1 -21.85 -5.89 -60.87
N ARG A 2 -20.55 -5.85 -60.53
CA ARG A 2 -19.79 -6.79 -59.67
C ARG A 2 -19.27 -5.93 -58.49
N GLU A 3 -18.95 -6.33 -57.27
CA GLU A 3 -18.66 -7.55 -56.50
C GLU A 3 -19.28 -7.29 -55.08
N GLY A 4 -19.56 -8.23 -54.17
CA GLY A 4 -18.78 -9.39 -53.76
C GLY A 4 -17.93 -9.10 -52.50
N HIS A 5 -18.53 -9.23 -51.30
CA HIS A 5 -17.96 -9.60 -49.99
C HIS A 5 -16.46 -9.32 -49.65
N HIS A 6 -16.21 -8.40 -48.71
CA HIS A 6 -15.04 -8.42 -47.80
C HIS A 6 -15.47 -7.98 -46.38
N ARG A 7 -15.84 -8.93 -45.50
CA ARG A 7 -15.01 -9.50 -44.42
C ARG A 7 -14.13 -8.49 -43.65
N GLY A 8 -14.59 -8.16 -42.44
CA GLY A 8 -13.81 -8.28 -41.21
C GLY A 8 -12.45 -7.58 -41.14
N GLY A 9 -12.45 -6.34 -40.65
CA GLY A 9 -11.25 -5.66 -40.16
C GLY A 9 -11.32 -5.47 -38.64
N ARG A 10 -11.17 -6.55 -37.87
CA ARG A 10 -10.79 -6.45 -36.45
C ARG A 10 -9.45 -5.73 -36.39
N HIS A 11 -9.45 -4.46 -35.95
CA HIS A 11 -8.23 -3.87 -35.39
C HIS A 11 -8.00 -4.51 -34.02
N ARG A 12 -7.31 -5.64 -34.06
CA ARG A 12 -6.61 -6.29 -32.95
C ARG A 12 -5.22 -5.64 -32.94
N GLY A 13 -4.91 -4.87 -31.91
CA GLY A 13 -3.60 -4.19 -31.83
C GLY A 13 -3.47 -3.21 -30.69
N MET A 14 -3.54 -3.70 -29.44
CA MET A 14 -2.61 -3.32 -28.36
C MET A 14 -2.81 -4.26 -27.17
N ASP A 15 -2.55 -5.54 -27.39
CA ASP A 15 -2.45 -6.53 -26.31
C ASP A 15 -1.16 -6.25 -25.52
N GLY A 16 -1.28 -5.96 -24.21
CA GLY A 16 -0.24 -6.36 -23.26
C GLY A 16 0.15 -5.43 -22.10
N THR A 17 0.03 -4.10 -22.19
CA THR A 17 0.70 -3.22 -21.19
C THR A 17 -0.20 -2.65 -20.10
N ALA A 18 -1.52 -2.60 -20.29
CA ALA A 18 -2.45 -2.05 -19.29
C ALA A 18 -2.67 -2.97 -18.06
N GLN A 19 -2.29 -4.25 -18.14
CA GLN A 19 -2.52 -5.23 -17.07
C GLN A 19 -1.53 -5.11 -15.89
N ARG A 20 -0.32 -4.57 -16.13
CA ARG A 20 0.69 -4.41 -15.06
C ARG A 20 0.41 -3.20 -14.16
N GLY A 21 -0.15 -2.10 -14.67
CA GLY A 21 -0.23 -0.83 -13.93
C GLY A 21 -1.28 -0.78 -12.82
N ALA A 22 -2.49 -1.31 -13.06
CA ALA A 22 -3.58 -1.17 -12.09
C ALA A 22 -3.40 -2.05 -10.83
N LYS A 23 -2.81 -3.24 -10.99
CA LYS A 23 -2.55 -4.17 -9.87
C LYS A 23 -1.38 -3.71 -9.00
N THR A 24 -0.30 -3.20 -9.61
CA THR A 24 0.86 -2.66 -8.87
C THR A 24 0.51 -1.36 -8.13
N PHE A 25 -0.29 -0.48 -8.73
CA PHE A 25 -0.72 0.75 -8.05
C PHE A 25 -1.58 0.45 -6.81
N ARG A 26 -2.53 -0.48 -6.92
CA ARG A 26 -3.36 -0.90 -5.78
C ARG A 26 -2.52 -1.54 -4.67
N ARG A 27 -1.55 -2.39 -5.03
CA ARG A 27 -0.61 -2.99 -4.05
C ARG A 27 0.24 -1.92 -3.38
N GLY A 28 0.84 -0.99 -4.14
CA GLY A 28 1.65 0.10 -3.59
C GLY A 28 0.86 1.00 -2.64
N LYS A 29 -0.41 1.31 -2.97
CA LYS A 29 -1.30 2.05 -2.06
C LYS A 29 -1.62 1.26 -0.79
N ALA A 30 -1.81 -0.05 -0.91
CA ALA A 30 -2.04 -0.91 0.25
C ALA A 30 -0.82 -0.95 1.19
N ILE A 31 0.40 -1.09 0.63
CA ILE A 31 1.64 -1.04 1.40
C ILE A 31 1.80 0.33 2.10
N SER A 32 1.59 1.44 1.37
CA SER A 32 1.66 2.79 1.95
C SER A 32 0.66 2.99 3.11
N PHE A 33 -0.54 2.42 2.99
CA PHE A 33 -1.54 2.47 4.04
C PHE A 33 -1.14 1.64 5.25
N LEU A 34 -0.56 0.46 5.03
CA LEU A 34 -0.06 -0.42 6.08
C LEU A 34 1.10 0.24 6.86
N GLU A 35 2.03 0.89 6.16
CA GLU A 35 3.08 1.72 6.77
C GLU A 35 2.50 2.77 7.72
N MET A 36 1.47 3.49 7.28
CA MET A 36 0.80 4.48 8.13
C MET A 36 0.19 3.86 9.39
N LEU A 37 -0.40 2.66 9.29
CA LEU A 37 -0.92 1.94 10.46
C LEU A 37 0.20 1.54 11.43
N HIS A 38 1.36 1.09 10.91
CA HIS A 38 2.53 0.78 11.74
C HIS A 38 3.07 2.00 12.47
N VAL A 39 3.10 3.17 11.82
CA VAL A 39 3.48 4.45 12.48
C VAL A 39 2.52 4.77 13.61
N LYS A 40 1.19 4.71 13.37
CA LYS A 40 0.19 4.97 14.42
C LYS A 40 0.33 4.00 15.59
N ARG A 41 0.54 2.71 15.31
CA ARG A 41 0.79 1.68 16.31
C ARG A 41 2.00 2.01 17.17
N ALA A 42 3.11 2.42 16.55
CA ALA A 42 4.33 2.80 17.26
C ALA A 42 4.10 4.03 18.16
N THR A 43 3.39 5.04 17.66
CA THR A 43 3.04 6.24 18.43
C THR A 43 2.23 5.89 19.67
N ILE A 44 1.19 5.06 19.55
CA ILE A 44 0.36 4.67 20.70
C ILE A 44 1.17 3.87 21.73
N LYS A 45 2.07 2.98 21.27
CA LYS A 45 2.98 2.27 22.18
C LYS A 45 3.87 3.23 22.96
N GLN A 46 4.43 4.24 22.31
CA GLN A 46 5.21 5.27 22.98
C GLN A 46 4.37 6.07 24.00
N GLN A 47 3.11 6.37 23.68
CA GLN A 47 2.20 7.04 24.61
C GLN A 47 1.88 6.17 25.84
N LEU A 48 1.79 4.85 25.69
CA LEU A 48 1.56 3.94 26.83
C LEU A 48 2.70 3.91 27.85
N GLU A 49 3.90 4.33 27.46
CA GLU A 49 5.08 4.42 28.33
C GLU A 49 5.18 5.78 29.05
N GLN A 50 4.37 6.75 28.64
CA GLN A 50 4.41 8.12 29.15
C GLN A 50 3.43 8.32 30.31
N PRO A 51 3.89 8.83 31.47
CA PRO A 51 3.06 9.01 32.67
C PRO A 51 1.90 10.00 32.45
N GLU A 52 2.04 10.94 31.53
CA GLU A 52 1.03 11.95 31.18
C GLU A 52 -0.28 11.31 30.65
N PHE A 53 -0.20 10.08 30.12
CA PHE A 53 -1.36 9.37 29.56
C PHE A 53 -1.96 8.32 30.50
N GLN A 54 -1.50 8.23 31.75
CA GLN A 54 -1.97 7.19 32.69
C GLN A 54 -3.49 7.23 32.91
N SER A 55 -4.10 8.41 32.91
CA SER A 55 -5.55 8.59 33.08
C SER A 55 -6.38 8.05 31.91
N ILE A 56 -5.77 7.91 30.73
CA ILE A 56 -6.43 7.41 29.50
C ILE A 56 -5.86 6.08 29.01
N GLN A 57 -5.05 5.40 29.82
CA GLN A 57 -4.30 4.20 29.40
C GLN A 57 -5.21 3.09 28.84
N GLN A 58 -6.39 2.88 29.42
CA GLN A 58 -7.36 1.88 28.93
C GLN A 58 -7.87 2.21 27.52
N ILE A 59 -8.03 3.50 27.19
CA ILE A 59 -8.44 3.94 25.85
C ILE A 59 -7.31 3.64 24.87
N LEU A 60 -6.07 3.99 25.20
CA LEU A 60 -4.89 3.71 24.36
C LEU A 60 -4.67 2.21 24.13
N ILE A 61 -4.89 1.37 25.14
CA ILE A 61 -4.84 -0.09 24.99
C ILE A 61 -5.92 -0.57 24.01
N GLY A 62 -7.14 -0.04 24.13
CA GLY A 62 -8.24 -0.34 23.21
C GLY A 62 -7.92 0.06 21.77
N GLU A 63 -7.39 1.26 21.57
CA GLU A 63 -6.99 1.77 20.26
C GLU A 63 -5.85 0.94 19.66
N LEU A 64 -4.83 0.60 20.45
CA LEU A 64 -3.73 -0.26 20.01
C LEU A 64 -4.24 -1.62 19.51
N LYS A 65 -5.15 -2.25 20.26
CA LYS A 65 -5.78 -3.51 19.84
C LYS A 65 -6.57 -3.36 18.55
N ALA A 66 -7.31 -2.26 18.39
CA ALA A 66 -8.05 -1.99 17.16
C ALA A 66 -7.12 -1.85 15.95
N ILE A 67 -6.01 -1.12 16.10
CA ILE A 67 -5.02 -0.98 15.03
C ILE A 67 -4.36 -2.34 14.71
N ASP A 68 -3.99 -3.11 15.72
CA ASP A 68 -3.41 -4.45 15.53
C ASP A 68 -4.37 -5.39 14.75
N MET A 69 -5.66 -5.37 15.07
CA MET A 69 -6.68 -6.14 14.33
C MET A 69 -6.78 -5.68 12.87
N VAL A 70 -6.86 -4.37 12.62
CA VAL A 70 -6.94 -3.81 11.26
C VAL A 70 -5.69 -4.15 10.45
N ILE A 71 -4.49 -4.07 11.04
CA ILE A 71 -3.23 -4.47 10.37
C ILE A 71 -3.31 -5.94 9.93
N GLN A 72 -3.74 -6.83 10.82
CA GLN A 72 -3.84 -8.25 10.53
C GLN A 72 -4.86 -8.54 9.41
N GLU A 73 -6.07 -8.00 9.52
CA GLU A 73 -7.14 -8.17 8.52
C GLU A 73 -6.74 -7.59 7.16
N PHE A 74 -6.12 -6.42 7.16
CA PHE A 74 -5.68 -5.73 5.94
C PHE A 74 -4.56 -6.50 5.23
N SER A 75 -3.58 -7.01 5.99
CA SER A 75 -2.48 -7.81 5.43
C SER A 75 -3.00 -9.10 4.79
N GLN A 76 -3.97 -9.77 5.43
CA GLN A 76 -4.64 -10.94 4.87
C GLN A 76 -5.45 -10.60 3.60
N LEU A 77 -6.19 -9.49 3.61
CA LEU A 77 -7.01 -9.05 2.48
C LEU A 77 -6.19 -8.75 1.22
N PHE A 78 -4.98 -8.22 1.39
CA PHE A 78 -4.11 -7.80 0.30
C PHE A 78 -2.93 -8.75 0.02
N ASP A 79 -2.82 -9.85 0.76
CA ASP A 79 -1.72 -10.83 0.69
C ASP A 79 -0.35 -10.13 0.71
N ILE A 80 -0.17 -9.29 1.74
CA ILE A 80 1.06 -8.54 1.99
C ILE A 80 1.85 -9.28 3.06
N GLN A 81 3.08 -9.72 2.72
CA GLN A 81 3.99 -10.32 3.69
C GLN A 81 4.69 -9.22 4.51
N GLU A 82 4.99 -9.50 5.77
CA GLU A 82 5.63 -8.51 6.67
C GLU A 82 6.94 -7.92 6.09
N GLY A 83 7.71 -8.71 5.33
CA GLY A 83 8.96 -8.26 4.70
C GLY A 83 8.78 -7.17 3.63
N GLU A 84 7.64 -7.12 2.93
CA GLU A 84 7.41 -6.18 1.83
C GLU A 84 7.21 -4.74 2.30
N THR A 85 6.81 -4.55 3.55
CA THR A 85 6.72 -3.21 4.16
C THR A 85 8.10 -2.60 4.42
N THR A 86 9.13 -3.44 4.52
CA THR A 86 10.51 -3.00 4.82
C THR A 86 11.24 -2.59 3.54
N GLU A 87 11.02 -3.33 2.44
CA GLU A 87 11.62 -3.05 1.11
C GLU A 87 11.02 -1.79 0.44
N ALA A 88 9.75 -1.47 0.70
CA ALA A 88 9.10 -0.26 0.20
C ALA A 88 9.63 1.02 0.86
N ALA A 89 10.10 0.94 2.11
CA ALA A 89 10.71 2.07 2.81
C ALA A 89 12.12 2.38 2.27
N ASP A 90 12.86 1.35 1.87
CA ASP A 90 14.24 1.46 1.36
C ASP A 90 14.26 2.03 -0.07
N SER A 91 13.33 1.56 -0.92
CA SER A 91 13.17 2.05 -2.30
C SER A 91 12.73 3.52 -2.42
N ARG A 92 12.09 4.10 -1.38
CA ARG A 92 11.80 5.56 -1.33
C ARG A 92 13.00 6.41 -0.89
N GLN A 93 14.03 5.83 -0.26
CA GLN A 93 15.23 6.57 0.10
C GLN A 93 16.13 6.78 -1.12
N GLU A 94 16.18 5.83 -2.05
CA GLU A 94 17.02 5.93 -3.25
C GLU A 94 16.55 7.01 -4.24
N GLU A 95 15.24 7.26 -4.38
CA GLU A 95 14.72 8.32 -5.26
C GLU A 95 15.03 9.74 -4.77
N ASN A 96 15.17 9.96 -3.46
CA ASN A 96 15.40 11.29 -2.88
C ASN A 96 16.87 11.76 -2.98
N VAL A 97 17.82 10.87 -3.31
CA VAL A 97 19.25 11.22 -3.41
C VAL A 97 19.61 11.81 -4.78
N HIS A 98 18.70 11.77 -5.77
CA HIS A 98 19.02 12.19 -7.14
C HIS A 98 18.57 13.62 -7.51
N GLU A 99 17.91 14.36 -6.60
CA GLU A 99 17.31 15.68 -6.90
C GLU A 99 18.00 16.89 -6.25
N THR A 100 19.21 16.72 -5.69
CA THR A 100 20.02 17.85 -5.19
C THR A 100 21.40 17.86 -5.82
N ASN A 101 21.50 18.32 -7.07
CA ASN A 101 22.73 18.88 -7.66
C ASN A 101 22.39 19.47 -9.05
N GLU A 102 21.86 20.70 -9.07
CA GLU A 102 22.10 21.70 -10.12
C GLU A 102 22.29 23.07 -9.47
#